data_AF-A0A2G8LGH6-F1
#
_entry.id   AF-A0A2G8LGH6-F1
#
_cell.length_a   1.000
_cell.length_b   1.000
_cell.length_c   1.000
_cell.angle_alpha   90.00
_cell.angle_beta   90.00
_cell.angle_gamma   90.00
#
_symmetry.space_group_name_H-M   'P 1'
#
loop_
_entity.id
_entity.type
_entity.pdbx_description
1 polymer ?
#
loop_
_entity_poly.entity_id
_entity_poly.type
_entity_poly.pdbx_seq_one_letter_code
_entity_poly.pdbx_strand_id
1 'polypeptide(L)'
;MPVTNGGDSKALHPDIQYLLKYLEQICGRVGDLQENYLFVREVLWNKGLSGQVKVHKKLDNWSSSHPAPADNNAFQILYEVCEELQGYVNVPDVVELCYILTRPNMRAVLNIHDQVANQEYEPEIPEFPTDVNVSASDEEEASVKVVRLVKSVEPLGATIKYDEKAGTVIIARIMHGGAADRSGLMNVGDRVIEVNGMVVLGKDPDQVINYVASIDGAITFKLVAAAEDHNAAPTRGRLVVRRFDRLHRLVS
;
A
#
# COMPACT_ATOMS: atom_id res chain seq x y z
N MET A 1 -35.57 3.59 -9.91
CA MET A 1 -36.19 3.68 -8.58
C MET A 1 -35.13 4.12 -7.58
N PRO A 2 -35.37 5.11 -6.71
CA PRO A 2 -34.40 5.49 -5.70
C PRO A 2 -34.53 4.56 -4.50
N VAL A 3 -33.51 3.73 -4.24
CA VAL A 3 -33.41 2.94 -3.01
C VAL A 3 -32.92 3.84 -1.89
N THR A 4 -33.77 4.02 -0.90
CA THR A 4 -33.57 4.83 0.31
C THR A 4 -32.55 4.17 1.24
N ASN A 5 -31.27 4.51 1.14
CA ASN A 5 -30.22 4.01 2.04
C ASN A 5 -29.88 5.01 3.17
N GLY A 6 -30.90 5.53 3.85
CA GLY A 6 -30.72 6.43 5.01
C GLY A 6 -30.45 5.71 6.34
N GLY A 7 -30.69 4.39 6.41
CA GLY A 7 -30.63 3.61 7.66
C GLY A 7 -29.43 2.66 7.83
N ASP A 8 -28.81 2.21 6.73
CA ASP A 8 -27.81 1.13 6.76
C ASP A 8 -26.36 1.61 6.97
N SER A 9 -26.08 2.91 6.86
CA SER A 9 -24.72 3.45 6.99
C SER A 9 -24.11 3.29 8.39
N LYS A 10 -24.95 3.24 9.45
CA LYS A 10 -24.50 3.06 10.84
C LYS A 10 -23.97 1.65 11.16
N ALA A 11 -24.26 0.65 10.33
CA ALA A 11 -23.81 -0.73 10.57
C ALA A 11 -22.38 -1.00 10.03
N LEU A 12 -21.87 -0.13 9.16
CA LEU A 12 -20.56 -0.26 8.51
C LEU A 12 -19.42 0.17 9.43
N HIS A 13 -18.24 -0.45 9.29
CA HIS A 13 -17.05 -0.03 10.02
C HIS A 13 -16.65 1.43 9.67
N PRO A 14 -16.18 2.26 10.63
CA PRO A 14 -15.81 3.66 10.38
C PRO A 14 -14.88 3.88 9.19
N ASP A 15 -13.86 3.03 9.02
CA ASP A 15 -12.94 3.11 7.88
C ASP A 15 -13.64 2.86 6.54
N ILE A 16 -14.61 1.95 6.51
CA ILE A 16 -15.39 1.69 5.29
C ILE A 16 -16.29 2.90 5.01
N GLN A 17 -16.90 3.50 6.04
CA GLN A 17 -17.66 4.75 5.87
C GLN A 17 -16.77 5.89 5.35
N TYR A 18 -15.52 5.96 5.81
CA TYR A 18 -14.54 6.91 5.30
C TYR A 18 -14.22 6.62 3.83
N LEU A 19 -13.85 5.38 3.47
CA LEU A 19 -13.59 4.99 2.09
C LEU A 19 -14.76 5.29 1.15
N LEU A 20 -15.99 5.04 1.57
CA LEU A 20 -17.20 5.36 0.80
C LEU A 20 -17.34 6.87 0.56
N LYS A 21 -17.11 7.69 1.59
CA LYS A 21 -17.12 9.16 1.46
C LYS A 21 -16.03 9.66 0.52
N TYR A 22 -14.84 9.06 0.57
CA TYR A 22 -13.74 9.39 -0.35
C TYR A 22 -14.05 8.97 -1.79
N LEU A 23 -14.64 7.79 -1.98
CA LEU A 23 -15.07 7.31 -3.28
C LEU A 23 -16.10 8.25 -3.93
N GLU A 24 -17.05 8.76 -3.16
CA GLU A 24 -18.02 9.77 -3.63
C GLU A 24 -17.34 11.07 -4.09
N GLN A 25 -16.31 11.54 -3.36
CA GLN A 25 -15.55 12.74 -3.73
C GLN A 25 -14.73 12.54 -5.01
N ILE A 26 -14.19 11.34 -5.22
CA ILE A 26 -13.41 11.00 -6.41
C ILE A 26 -14.33 10.85 -7.63
N CYS A 27 -15.50 10.22 -7.47
CA CYS A 27 -16.48 10.11 -8.55
C CYS A 27 -16.95 11.48 -9.06
N GLY A 28 -17.05 12.49 -8.19
CA GLY A 28 -17.38 13.86 -8.60
C GLY A 28 -16.31 14.55 -9.45
N ARG A 29 -15.09 14.00 -9.50
CA ARG A 29 -13.94 14.55 -10.24
C ARG A 29 -13.58 13.72 -11.48
N VAL A 30 -13.92 12.44 -11.49
CA VAL A 30 -13.53 11.50 -12.53
C VAL A 30 -14.74 11.20 -13.40
N GLY A 31 -14.90 12.01 -14.46
CA GLY A 31 -15.89 11.74 -15.50
C GLY A 31 -15.56 10.44 -16.23
N ASP A 32 -16.54 9.52 -16.24
CA ASP A 32 -16.66 8.33 -17.08
C ASP A 32 -16.18 6.96 -16.50
N LEU A 33 -16.02 6.83 -15.18
CA LEU A 33 -15.69 5.56 -14.51
C LEU A 33 -16.86 4.99 -13.68
N GLN A 34 -18.09 5.15 -14.18
CA GLN A 34 -19.31 4.86 -13.42
C GLN A 34 -19.46 3.37 -13.06
N GLU A 35 -19.03 2.45 -13.93
CA GLU A 35 -19.06 1.01 -13.66
C GLU A 35 -18.10 0.62 -12.53
N ASN A 36 -16.85 1.12 -12.57
CA ASN A 36 -15.86 0.88 -11.53
C ASN A 36 -16.28 1.50 -10.19
N TYR A 37 -16.87 2.69 -10.23
CA TYR A 37 -17.45 3.33 -9.04
C TYR A 37 -18.56 2.48 -8.43
N LEU A 38 -19.51 2.02 -9.24
CA LEU A 38 -20.63 1.19 -8.77
C LEU A 38 -20.13 -0.13 -8.18
N PHE A 39 -19.17 -0.77 -8.83
CA PHE A 39 -18.55 -1.99 -8.35
C PHE A 39 -17.85 -1.80 -7.00
N VAL A 40 -16.93 -0.84 -6.88
CA VAL A 40 -16.20 -0.59 -5.63
C VAL A 40 -17.17 -0.20 -4.51
N ARG A 41 -18.20 0.59 -4.84
CA ARG A 41 -19.24 0.96 -3.90
C ARG A 41 -20.01 -0.27 -3.40
N GLU A 42 -20.38 -1.18 -4.28
CA GLU A 42 -21.07 -2.43 -3.94
C GLU A 42 -20.21 -3.33 -3.04
N VAL A 43 -18.92 -3.48 -3.37
CA VAL A 43 -17.95 -4.22 -2.55
C VAL A 43 -17.83 -3.63 -1.15
N LEU A 44 -17.68 -2.31 -1.03
CA LEU A 44 -17.57 -1.63 0.26
C LEU A 44 -18.87 -1.66 1.07
N TRP A 45 -20.03 -1.70 0.42
CA TRP A 45 -21.32 -1.89 1.09
C TRP A 45 -21.59 -3.34 1.52
N ASN A 46 -20.72 -4.29 1.15
CA ASN A 46 -20.87 -5.68 1.52
C ASN A 46 -20.74 -5.84 3.06
N LYS A 47 -21.85 -6.28 3.69
CA LYS A 47 -21.91 -6.48 5.15
C LYS A 47 -20.92 -7.55 5.63
N GLY A 48 -20.60 -8.54 4.79
CA GLY A 48 -19.58 -9.56 5.06
C GLY A 48 -18.17 -8.95 5.15
N LEU A 49 -17.80 -8.12 4.18
CA LEU A 49 -16.52 -7.40 4.19
C LEU A 49 -16.39 -6.50 5.41
N SER A 50 -17.45 -5.77 5.77
CA SER A 50 -17.49 -4.96 6.98
C SER A 50 -17.28 -5.77 8.27
N GLY A 51 -17.84 -6.98 8.32
CA GLY A 51 -17.56 -7.94 9.39
C GLY A 51 -16.10 -8.36 9.42
N GLN A 52 -15.51 -8.70 8.27
CA GLN A 52 -14.11 -9.11 8.16
C GLN A 52 -13.14 -7.99 8.56
N VAL A 53 -13.36 -6.74 8.12
CA VAL A 53 -12.53 -5.58 8.51
C VAL A 53 -12.61 -5.33 10.02
N LYS A 54 -13.79 -5.51 10.63
CA LYS A 54 -13.95 -5.41 12.10
C LYS A 54 -13.13 -6.46 12.83
N VAL A 55 -13.14 -7.72 12.35
CA VAL A 55 -12.36 -8.81 12.95
C VAL A 55 -10.86 -8.54 12.76
N HIS A 56 -10.45 -8.19 11.54
CA HIS A 56 -9.05 -7.87 11.22
C HIS A 56 -8.50 -6.76 12.12
N LYS A 57 -9.21 -5.64 12.27
CA LYS A 57 -8.76 -4.56 13.17
C LYS A 57 -8.70 -4.94 14.64
N LYS A 58 -9.63 -5.78 15.10
CA LYS A 58 -9.56 -6.30 16.47
C LYS A 58 -8.34 -7.21 16.66
N LEU A 59 -8.05 -8.05 15.66
CA LEU A 59 -6.89 -8.95 15.68
C LEU A 59 -5.58 -8.17 15.55
N ASP A 60 -5.53 -7.11 14.75
CA ASP A 60 -4.37 -6.24 14.57
C ASP A 60 -4.05 -5.44 15.85
N ASN A 61 -5.08 -4.86 16.47
CA ASN A 61 -4.94 -4.23 17.79
C ASN A 61 -4.46 -5.22 18.86
N TRP A 62 -4.92 -6.47 18.80
CA TRP A 62 -4.45 -7.54 19.67
C TRP A 62 -2.99 -7.87 19.37
N SER A 63 -2.62 -8.11 18.12
CA SER A 63 -1.24 -8.41 17.70
C SER A 63 -0.26 -7.32 18.17
N SER A 64 -0.65 -6.05 18.02
CA SER A 64 0.13 -4.88 18.46
C SER A 64 0.42 -4.84 19.97
N SER A 65 -0.36 -5.55 20.79
CA SER A 65 -0.20 -5.57 22.25
C SER A 65 0.40 -6.87 22.79
N HIS A 66 0.70 -7.85 21.94
CA HIS A 66 1.20 -9.16 22.37
C HIS A 66 2.71 -9.29 22.15
N PRO A 67 3.40 -10.08 22.98
CA PRO A 67 4.84 -10.28 22.86
C PRO A 67 5.19 -10.96 21.54
N ALA A 68 6.32 -10.55 20.97
CA ALA A 68 6.91 -11.23 19.81
C ALA A 68 7.24 -12.70 20.18
N PRO A 69 7.19 -13.62 19.20
CA PRO A 69 7.62 -15.00 19.41
C PRO A 69 9.08 -15.02 19.88
N ALA A 70 9.40 -15.94 20.79
CA ALA A 70 10.75 -16.04 21.36
C ALA A 70 11.77 -16.61 20.34
N ASP A 71 11.28 -17.45 19.43
CA ASP A 71 12.01 -18.04 18.31
C ASP A 71 10.99 -18.29 17.18
N ASN A 72 11.46 -18.61 15.98
CA ASN A 72 10.61 -18.88 14.82
C ASN A 72 10.69 -20.35 14.36
N ASN A 73 11.55 -21.16 14.99
CA ASN A 73 11.91 -22.51 14.57
C ASN A 73 11.75 -23.54 15.72
N ALA A 74 10.70 -23.40 16.54
CA ALA A 74 10.47 -24.26 17.69
C ALA A 74 10.29 -25.75 17.29
N PHE A 75 9.81 -26.02 16.08
CA PHE A 75 9.70 -27.37 15.54
C PHE A 75 11.06 -27.99 15.21
N GLN A 76 12.02 -27.20 14.72
CA GLN A 76 13.39 -27.66 14.47
C GLN A 76 14.12 -27.93 15.78
N ILE A 77 13.95 -27.04 16.77
CA ILE A 77 14.49 -27.22 18.12
C ILE A 77 13.99 -28.53 18.75
N LEU A 78 12.72 -28.89 18.54
CA LEU A 78 12.18 -30.17 18.98
C LEU A 78 12.95 -31.37 18.39
N TYR A 79 13.31 -31.33 17.12
CA TYR A 79 14.10 -32.41 16.50
C TYR A 79 15.49 -32.52 17.12
N GLU A 80 16.16 -31.39 17.33
CA GLU A 80 17.49 -31.34 17.94
C GLU A 80 17.47 -31.88 19.38
N VAL A 81 16.48 -31.47 20.17
CA VAL A 81 16.27 -31.99 21.54
C VAL A 81 16.03 -33.49 21.54
N CYS A 82 15.17 -33.98 20.63
CA CYS A 82 14.92 -35.41 20.52
C CYS A 82 16.17 -36.19 20.11
N GLU A 83 17.00 -35.64 19.21
CA GLU A 83 18.26 -36.26 18.76
C GLU A 83 19.28 -36.33 19.90
N GLU A 84 19.47 -35.24 20.65
CA GLU A 84 20.39 -35.20 21.79
C GLU A 84 19.97 -36.17 22.90
N LEU A 85 18.67 -36.32 23.12
CA LEU A 85 18.10 -37.21 24.13
C LEU A 85 18.12 -38.70 23.75
N GLN A 86 18.41 -39.06 22.49
CA GLN A 86 18.52 -40.47 22.08
C GLN A 86 19.61 -41.24 22.84
N GLY A 87 20.63 -40.56 23.36
CA GLY A 87 21.67 -41.19 24.18
C GLY A 87 21.20 -41.64 25.58
N TYR A 88 20.05 -41.15 26.04
CA TYR A 88 19.59 -41.28 27.43
C TYR A 88 18.33 -42.15 27.58
N VAL A 89 18.13 -43.13 26.70
CA VAL A 89 16.93 -44.01 26.66
C VAL A 89 16.68 -44.77 27.97
N ASN A 90 17.71 -44.94 28.81
CA ASN A 90 17.59 -45.63 30.10
C ASN A 90 16.98 -44.77 31.21
N VAL A 91 16.76 -43.47 30.98
CA VAL A 91 16.17 -42.55 31.96
C VAL A 91 14.66 -42.46 31.71
N PRO A 92 13.79 -42.90 32.64
CA PRO A 92 12.34 -42.88 32.46
C PRO A 92 11.78 -41.50 32.11
N ASP A 93 12.29 -40.45 32.77
CA ASP A 93 11.86 -39.07 32.55
C ASP A 93 12.17 -38.60 31.12
N VAL A 94 13.28 -39.05 30.52
CA VAL A 94 13.65 -38.72 29.14
C VAL A 94 12.70 -39.41 28.16
N VAL A 95 12.35 -40.68 28.43
CA VAL A 95 11.39 -41.43 27.62
C VAL A 95 10.02 -40.77 27.68
N GLU A 96 9.56 -40.35 28.87
CA GLU A 96 8.29 -39.63 29.03
C GLU A 96 8.30 -38.27 28.31
N LEU A 97 9.39 -37.50 28.45
CA LEU A 97 9.55 -36.20 27.78
C LEU A 97 9.49 -36.36 26.26
N CYS A 98 10.29 -37.26 25.69
CA CYS A 98 10.26 -37.57 24.26
C CYS A 98 8.88 -38.02 23.81
N TYR A 99 8.20 -38.85 24.60
CA TYR A 99 6.83 -39.28 24.32
C TYR A 99 5.87 -38.10 24.25
N ILE A 100 5.89 -37.17 25.23
CA ILE A 100 5.03 -35.97 25.26
C ILE A 100 5.33 -35.06 24.06
N LEU A 101 6.61 -34.79 23.81
CA LEU A 101 7.08 -33.89 22.76
C LEU A 101 6.77 -34.41 21.34
N THR A 102 6.77 -35.73 21.14
CA THR A 102 6.45 -36.35 19.85
C THR A 102 4.95 -36.57 19.61
N ARG A 103 4.08 -36.26 20.59
CA ARG A 103 2.63 -36.38 20.39
C ARG A 103 2.13 -35.46 19.27
N PRO A 104 1.11 -35.88 18.49
CA PRO A 104 0.62 -35.10 17.36
C PRO A 104 0.12 -33.71 17.76
N ASN A 105 -0.48 -33.56 18.95
CA ASN A 105 -0.95 -32.27 19.45
C ASN A 105 0.21 -31.31 19.75
N MET A 106 1.30 -31.79 20.37
CA MET A 106 2.47 -30.95 20.65
C MET A 106 3.17 -30.54 19.36
N ARG A 107 3.35 -31.49 18.44
CA ARG A 107 3.91 -31.21 17.11
C ARG A 107 3.06 -30.20 16.33
N ALA A 108 1.73 -30.30 16.40
CA ALA A 108 0.83 -29.34 15.78
C ALA A 108 0.96 -27.93 16.39
N VAL A 109 1.07 -27.83 17.72
CA VAL A 109 1.25 -26.53 18.40
C VAL A 109 2.57 -25.88 17.99
N LEU A 110 3.67 -26.63 17.94
CA LEU A 110 4.97 -26.10 17.50
C LEU A 110 4.98 -25.71 16.03
N ASN A 111 4.32 -26.50 15.18
CA ASN A 111 4.18 -26.14 13.77
C ASN A 111 3.34 -24.86 13.57
N ILE A 112 2.24 -24.71 14.31
CA ILE A 112 1.42 -23.48 14.28
C ILE A 112 2.20 -22.29 14.85
N HIS A 113 2.97 -22.51 15.91
CA HIS A 113 3.84 -21.48 16.47
C HIS A 113 4.80 -20.94 15.39
N ASP A 114 5.48 -21.83 14.68
CA ASP A 114 6.43 -21.43 13.64
C ASP A 114 5.74 -20.75 12.45
N GLN A 115 4.57 -21.23 12.03
CA GLN A 115 3.76 -20.57 10.98
C GLN A 115 3.35 -19.14 11.38
N VAL A 116 2.86 -18.95 12.60
CA VAL A 116 2.46 -17.63 13.10
C VAL A 116 3.68 -16.72 13.30
N ALA A 117 4.79 -17.26 13.80
CA ALA A 117 6.02 -16.52 14.01
C ALA A 117 6.65 -16.03 12.70
N ASN A 118 6.59 -16.86 11.64
CA ASN A 118 7.10 -16.53 10.30
C ASN A 118 6.09 -15.78 9.42
N GLN A 119 4.88 -15.51 9.92
CA GLN A 119 3.80 -14.86 9.17
C GLN A 119 3.41 -15.61 7.89
N GLU A 120 3.58 -16.94 7.90
CA GLU A 120 3.29 -17.82 6.78
C GLU A 120 1.83 -18.27 6.87
N TYR A 121 0.93 -17.46 6.31
CA TYR A 121 -0.51 -17.70 6.33
C TYR A 121 -0.99 -18.18 4.95
N GLU A 122 -1.53 -19.41 4.88
CA GLU A 122 -2.08 -19.98 3.65
C GLU A 122 -3.59 -19.65 3.50
N PRO A 123 -4.11 -19.43 2.28
CA PRO A 123 -3.41 -19.35 0.99
C PRO A 123 -2.66 -18.03 0.80
N GLU A 124 -1.44 -18.14 0.26
CA GLU A 124 -0.68 -16.99 -0.21
C GLU A 124 -1.55 -16.20 -1.20
N ILE A 125 -1.72 -14.91 -0.92
CA ILE A 125 -2.41 -14.02 -1.85
C ILE A 125 -1.51 -13.93 -3.09
N PRO A 126 -2.00 -14.25 -4.31
CA PRO A 126 -1.20 -14.08 -5.51
C PRO A 126 -0.60 -12.68 -5.53
N GLU A 127 0.71 -12.59 -5.76
CA GLU A 127 1.36 -11.30 -5.92
C GLU A 127 0.58 -10.50 -6.96
N PHE A 128 0.15 -9.29 -6.61
CA PHE A 128 -0.45 -8.39 -7.59
C PHE A 128 0.52 -8.27 -8.76
N PRO A 129 0.07 -8.38 -10.02
CA PRO A 129 0.97 -8.31 -11.17
C PRO A 129 1.81 -7.03 -11.09
N THR A 130 3.07 -7.21 -10.72
CA THR A 130 4.09 -6.18 -10.62
C THR A 130 4.67 -5.95 -12.01
N ASP A 131 3.87 -5.38 -12.91
CA ASP A 131 4.41 -4.66 -14.08
C ASP A 131 5.03 -3.30 -13.67
N VAL A 132 5.33 -3.13 -12.39
CA VAL A 132 6.21 -2.09 -11.86
C VAL A 132 7.29 -2.78 -11.04
N ASN A 133 8.45 -2.95 -11.68
CA ASN A 133 9.70 -3.34 -11.04
C ASN A 133 10.07 -2.31 -9.97
N VAL A 134 9.52 -2.47 -8.76
CA VAL A 134 10.04 -1.83 -7.55
C VAL A 134 11.06 -2.82 -6.99
N SER A 135 12.23 -2.86 -7.62
CA SER A 135 13.40 -3.51 -7.04
C SER A 135 13.72 -2.77 -5.74
N ALA A 136 13.51 -3.47 -4.62
CA ALA A 136 13.84 -3.06 -3.27
C ALA A 136 15.28 -2.54 -3.22
N SER A 137 15.39 -1.22 -3.13
CA SER A 137 16.47 -0.52 -2.45
C SER A 137 15.79 0.60 -1.67
N ASP A 138 16.21 0.77 -0.43
CA ASP A 138 15.53 1.51 0.64
C ASP A 138 15.32 3.00 0.35
N GLU A 139 14.37 3.35 -0.51
CA GLU A 139 13.94 4.74 -0.71
C GLU A 139 12.42 4.85 -0.81
N GLU A 140 11.81 4.86 0.38
CA GLU A 140 10.49 5.42 0.71
C GLU A 140 9.28 4.72 0.05
N GLU A 141 8.22 4.49 0.84
CA GLU A 141 6.87 4.21 0.34
C GLU A 141 6.39 5.39 -0.53
N ALA A 142 6.90 5.48 -1.75
CA ALA A 142 6.73 6.64 -2.57
C ALA A 142 5.31 6.63 -3.13
N SER A 143 4.47 7.56 -2.66
CA SER A 143 3.06 7.61 -3.04
C SER A 143 2.93 7.75 -4.57
N VAL A 144 2.37 6.73 -5.22
CA VAL A 144 2.09 6.75 -6.66
C VAL A 144 0.82 7.56 -6.93
N LYS A 145 0.90 8.53 -7.84
CA LYS A 145 -0.24 9.33 -8.32
C LYS A 145 -0.56 8.96 -9.76
N VAL A 146 -1.83 8.76 -10.08
CA VAL A 146 -2.30 8.63 -11.46
C VAL A 146 -3.05 9.90 -11.85
N VAL A 147 -2.52 10.64 -12.84
CA VAL A 147 -3.03 11.94 -13.26
C VAL A 147 -3.46 11.86 -14.72
N ARG A 148 -4.76 12.02 -14.99
CA ARG A 148 -5.29 12.12 -16.36
C ARG A 148 -5.50 13.58 -16.74
N LEU A 149 -4.78 14.04 -17.76
CA LEU A 149 -4.92 15.36 -18.34
C LEU A 149 -5.53 15.23 -19.73
N VAL A 150 -6.40 16.17 -20.10
CA VAL A 150 -6.91 16.26 -21.47
C VAL A 150 -6.10 17.33 -22.19
N LYS A 151 -5.33 16.92 -23.20
CA LYS A 151 -4.58 17.81 -24.08
C LYS A 151 -5.57 18.53 -24.99
N SER A 152 -5.61 19.85 -24.87
CA SER A 152 -6.36 20.76 -25.75
C SER A 152 -5.49 21.17 -26.95
N VAL A 153 -5.92 22.18 -27.71
CA VAL A 153 -5.09 22.83 -28.76
C VAL A 153 -3.84 23.47 -28.16
N GLU A 154 -3.89 23.87 -26.90
CA GLU A 154 -2.76 24.36 -26.12
C GLU A 154 -1.97 23.22 -25.46
N PRO A 155 -0.64 23.40 -25.24
CA PRO A 155 0.18 22.40 -24.55
C PRO A 155 -0.35 22.09 -23.15
N LEU A 156 0.00 20.92 -22.61
CA LEU A 156 -0.43 20.41 -21.29
C LEU A 156 -0.17 21.38 -20.11
N GLY A 157 0.71 22.37 -20.30
CA GLY A 157 1.09 23.32 -19.27
C GLY A 157 2.05 22.71 -18.26
N ALA A 158 2.80 21.68 -18.64
CA ALA A 158 3.92 21.14 -17.87
C ALA A 158 5.10 20.85 -18.80
N THR A 159 6.32 21.01 -18.30
CA THR A 159 7.54 20.62 -19.01
C THR A 159 8.21 19.49 -18.27
N ILE A 160 8.73 18.52 -19.02
CA ILE A 160 9.46 17.37 -18.50
C ILE A 160 10.95 17.51 -18.79
N LYS A 161 11.81 16.99 -17.91
CA LYS A 161 13.26 16.89 -18.12
C LYS A 161 13.76 15.52 -17.69
N TYR A 162 14.86 15.05 -18.26
CA TYR A 162 15.52 13.86 -17.76
C TYR A 162 16.33 14.17 -16.50
N ASP A 163 16.23 13.31 -15.50
CA ASP A 163 17.05 13.35 -14.30
C ASP A 163 18.02 12.16 -14.31
N GLU A 164 19.31 12.46 -14.53
CA GLU A 164 20.39 11.47 -14.56
C GLU A 164 20.55 10.75 -13.22
N LYS A 165 20.19 11.38 -12.10
CA LYS A 165 20.33 10.77 -10.75
C LYS A 165 19.25 9.73 -10.50
N ALA A 166 18.03 10.02 -10.93
CA ALA A 166 16.88 9.14 -10.76
C ALA A 166 16.70 8.15 -11.93
N GLY A 167 17.48 8.30 -13.01
CA GLY A 167 17.39 7.48 -14.21
C GLY A 167 16.05 7.59 -14.95
N THR A 168 15.28 8.64 -14.69
CA THR A 168 13.91 8.80 -15.21
C THR A 168 13.57 10.26 -15.55
N VAL A 169 12.43 10.47 -16.20
CA VAL A 169 11.90 11.78 -16.55
C VAL A 169 11.14 12.37 -15.37
N ILE A 170 11.33 13.66 -15.09
CA ILE A 170 10.68 14.38 -14.00
C ILE A 170 9.97 15.65 -14.48
N ILE A 171 8.96 16.09 -13.73
CA ILE A 171 8.26 17.36 -14.00
C ILE A 171 9.18 18.53 -13.61
N ALA A 172 9.61 19.31 -14.60
CA ALA A 172 10.52 20.43 -14.41
C ALA A 172 9.81 21.76 -14.08
N ARG A 173 8.64 22.00 -14.69
CA ARG A 173 7.86 23.22 -14.51
C ARG A 173 6.39 22.96 -14.79
N ILE A 174 5.53 23.69 -14.09
CA ILE A 174 4.10 23.78 -14.33
C ILE A 174 3.78 25.22 -14.72
N MET A 175 3.07 25.40 -15.82
CA MET A 175 2.68 26.68 -16.40
C MET A 175 1.34 27.11 -15.79
N HIS A 176 1.32 28.31 -15.22
CA HIS A 176 0.13 28.84 -14.56
C HIS A 176 -1.06 28.91 -15.53
N GLY A 177 -2.22 28.46 -15.07
CA GLY A 177 -3.44 28.41 -15.86
C GLY A 177 -3.49 27.29 -16.90
N GLY A 178 -2.45 26.45 -17.05
CA GLY A 178 -2.44 25.29 -17.94
C GLY A 178 -3.22 24.08 -17.42
N ALA A 179 -3.37 23.02 -18.22
CA ALA A 179 -4.13 21.83 -17.82
C ALA A 179 -3.52 21.13 -16.59
N ALA A 180 -2.19 21.04 -16.52
CA ALA A 180 -1.48 20.52 -15.36
C ALA A 180 -1.72 21.37 -14.08
N ASP A 181 -1.63 22.69 -14.19
CA ASP A 181 -1.86 23.62 -13.06
C ASP A 181 -3.30 23.55 -12.55
N ARG A 182 -4.28 23.57 -13.45
CA ARG A 182 -5.71 23.46 -13.12
C ARG A 182 -6.07 22.11 -12.49
N SER A 183 -5.32 21.05 -12.79
CA SER A 183 -5.54 19.75 -12.15
C SER A 183 -5.16 19.80 -10.66
N GLY A 184 -4.11 20.54 -10.30
CA GLY A 184 -3.54 20.55 -8.94
C GLY A 184 -3.00 19.20 -8.46
N LEU A 185 -2.89 18.20 -9.36
CA LEU A 185 -2.50 16.83 -9.02
C LEU A 185 -1.04 16.52 -9.40
N MET A 186 -0.43 17.36 -10.23
CA MET A 186 0.95 17.24 -10.67
C MET A 186 1.78 18.33 -9.99
N ASN A 187 2.97 17.99 -9.50
CA ASN A 187 3.91 18.92 -8.88
C ASN A 187 5.27 18.91 -9.60
N VAL A 188 5.99 20.03 -9.50
CA VAL A 188 7.39 20.08 -9.90
C VAL A 188 8.19 19.09 -9.03
N GLY A 189 9.02 18.28 -9.68
CA GLY A 189 9.79 17.21 -9.06
C GLY A 189 9.11 15.83 -9.10
N ASP A 190 7.82 15.74 -9.42
CA ASP A 190 7.17 14.44 -9.57
C ASP A 190 7.88 13.62 -10.66
N ARG A 191 8.18 12.35 -10.36
CA ARG A 191 8.89 11.44 -11.26
C ARG A 191 7.88 10.71 -12.14
N VAL A 192 8.09 10.71 -13.45
CA VAL A 192 7.21 10.05 -14.42
C VAL A 192 7.63 8.60 -14.59
N ILE A 193 6.74 7.67 -14.26
CA ILE A 193 6.98 6.23 -14.38
C ILE A 193 6.33 5.68 -15.65
N GLU A 194 5.10 6.11 -15.95
CA GLU A 194 4.38 5.71 -17.16
C GLU A 194 3.61 6.88 -17.79
N VAL A 195 3.47 6.83 -19.11
CA VAL A 195 2.59 7.70 -19.90
C VAL A 195 1.68 6.83 -20.76
N ASN A 196 0.37 6.88 -20.56
CA ASN A 196 -0.62 6.10 -21.32
C ASN A 196 -0.29 4.59 -21.43
N GLY A 197 0.27 4.01 -20.36
CA GLY A 197 0.67 2.60 -20.31
C GLY A 197 2.04 2.30 -20.92
N MET A 198 2.77 3.31 -21.40
CA MET A 198 4.17 3.17 -21.79
C MET A 198 5.08 3.46 -20.60
N VAL A 199 5.87 2.46 -20.19
CA VAL A 199 6.93 2.62 -19.19
C VAL A 199 8.02 3.56 -19.71
N VAL A 200 8.33 4.57 -18.91
CA VAL A 200 9.31 5.62 -19.22
C VAL A 200 10.74 5.20 -18.83
N LEU A 201 10.88 4.30 -17.85
CA LEU A 201 12.18 3.81 -17.39
C LEU A 201 12.95 3.13 -18.55
N GLY A 202 14.19 3.56 -18.78
CA GLY A 202 15.05 3.03 -19.84
C GLY A 202 14.69 3.50 -21.27
N LYS A 203 13.75 4.44 -21.42
CA LYS A 203 13.46 5.10 -22.71
C LYS A 203 14.27 6.39 -22.86
N ASP A 204 14.65 6.70 -24.09
CA ASP A 204 15.28 7.99 -24.39
C ASP A 204 14.32 9.14 -24.07
N PRO A 205 14.79 10.22 -23.42
CA PRO A 205 13.96 11.36 -23.06
C PRO A 205 13.23 11.97 -24.25
N ASP A 206 13.90 12.04 -25.40
CA ASP A 206 13.32 12.55 -26.64
C ASP A 206 12.17 11.68 -27.16
N GLN A 207 12.25 10.35 -26.99
CA GLN A 207 11.17 9.45 -27.36
C GLN A 207 9.94 9.70 -26.48
N VAL A 208 10.13 9.93 -25.18
CA VAL A 208 9.04 10.21 -24.24
C VAL A 208 8.40 11.57 -24.53
N ILE A 209 9.21 12.59 -24.83
CA ILE A 209 8.74 13.93 -25.22
C ILE A 209 7.93 13.85 -26.52
N ASN A 210 8.47 13.18 -27.54
CA ASN A 210 7.79 13.02 -28.83
C ASN A 210 6.50 12.21 -28.69
N TYR A 211 6.50 11.17 -27.85
CA TYR A 211 5.32 10.37 -27.55
C TYR A 211 4.21 11.21 -26.89
N VAL A 212 4.53 11.95 -25.83
CA VAL A 212 3.60 12.88 -25.17
C VAL A 212 3.09 13.95 -26.14
N ALA A 213 3.96 14.46 -27.02
CA ALA A 213 3.60 15.45 -28.03
C ALA A 213 2.68 14.89 -29.13
N SER A 214 2.83 13.61 -29.50
CA SER A 214 2.04 12.94 -30.54
C SER A 214 0.65 12.50 -30.11
N ILE A 215 0.41 12.35 -28.80
CA ILE A 215 -0.90 11.96 -28.29
C ILE A 215 -1.83 13.17 -28.37
N ASP A 216 -2.98 12.99 -29.01
CA ASP A 216 -4.08 13.96 -28.98
C ASP A 216 -5.22 13.44 -28.10
N GLY A 217 -5.82 14.32 -27.31
CA GLY A 217 -6.86 13.95 -26.35
C GLY A 217 -6.31 13.62 -24.96
N ALA A 218 -6.74 12.52 -24.35
CA ALA A 218 -6.43 12.21 -22.95
C ALA A 218 -5.04 11.57 -22.79
N ILE A 219 -4.26 12.10 -21.86
CA ILE A 219 -2.95 11.59 -21.46
C ILE A 219 -2.99 11.27 -19.97
N THR A 220 -2.64 10.03 -19.64
CA THR A 220 -2.60 9.51 -18.27
C THR A 220 -1.15 9.33 -17.86
N PHE A 221 -0.73 10.04 -16.81
CA PHE A 221 0.59 9.92 -16.22
C PHE A 221 0.50 9.08 -14.95
N LYS A 222 1.41 8.13 -14.80
CA LYS A 222 1.70 7.49 -13.51
C LYS A 222 2.97 8.14 -12.97
N LEU A 223 2.83 8.78 -11.82
CA LEU A 223 3.87 9.59 -11.20
C LEU A 223 4.23 9.02 -9.83
N VAL A 224 5.47 9.21 -9.42
CA VAL A 224 5.89 9.06 -8.03
C VAL A 224 6.11 10.46 -7.47
N ALA A 225 5.49 10.74 -6.31
CA ALA A 225 5.64 12.04 -5.65
C ALA A 225 7.11 12.36 -5.38
N ALA A 226 7.52 13.62 -5.60
CA ALA A 226 8.80 14.09 -5.08
C ALA A 226 8.81 13.96 -3.55
N ALA A 227 9.86 13.34 -3.00
CA ALA A 227 10.15 13.42 -1.57
C ALA A 227 10.24 14.91 -1.19
N GLU A 228 9.56 15.31 -0.11
CA GLU A 228 9.48 16.71 0.27
C GLU A 228 10.84 17.23 0.75
N ASP A 229 11.62 17.83 -0.14
CA ASP A 229 12.69 18.75 0.27
C ASP A 229 12.03 19.96 0.95
N HIS A 230 12.14 20.02 2.28
CA HIS A 230 11.61 21.08 3.14
C HIS A 230 12.26 22.48 2.94
N ASN A 231 12.85 22.77 1.77
CA ASN A 231 13.57 24.04 1.55
C ASN A 231 13.15 24.85 0.31
N ALA A 232 11.98 24.61 -0.27
CA ALA A 232 11.35 25.56 -1.20
C ALA A 232 10.40 26.50 -0.44
N ALA A 233 10.68 27.80 -0.50
CA ALA A 233 9.88 28.87 0.12
C ALA A 233 8.37 28.76 -0.21
N PRO A 234 7.49 29.18 0.71
CA PRO A 234 6.06 28.87 0.63
C PRO A 234 5.37 29.80 -0.35
N THR A 235 5.03 29.30 -1.54
CA THR A 235 4.03 29.98 -2.38
C THR A 235 2.64 29.46 -2.00
N ARG A 236 2.05 30.17 -1.04
CA ARG A 236 0.61 30.30 -0.70
C ARG A 236 -0.29 29.08 -0.95
N GLY A 237 -0.75 28.49 0.17
CA GLY A 237 -2.00 27.74 0.24
C GLY A 237 -1.89 26.30 0.76
N ARG A 238 -0.87 25.95 1.55
CA ARG A 238 -0.73 24.60 2.13
C ARG A 238 -1.13 24.62 3.61
N LEU A 239 -2.33 24.11 3.92
CA LEU A 239 -2.67 23.65 5.27
C LEU A 239 -1.94 22.33 5.50
N VAL A 240 -0.80 22.38 6.18
CA VAL A 240 -0.08 21.19 6.65
C VAL A 240 -0.59 20.88 8.05
N VAL A 241 -1.41 19.84 8.19
CA VAL A 241 -1.69 19.26 9.51
C VAL A 241 -0.51 18.34 9.85
N ARG A 242 0.52 18.90 10.49
CA ARG A 242 1.52 18.10 11.20
C ARG A 242 0.89 17.66 12.52
N ARG A 243 0.61 16.36 12.68
CA ARG A 243 0.35 15.78 14.01
C ARG A 243 1.69 15.75 14.75
N PHE A 244 1.86 16.65 15.71
CA PHE A 244 2.92 16.58 16.71
C PHE A 244 2.36 16.08 18.04
N ASP A 245 3.20 15.25 18.67
CA ASP A 245 3.28 14.88 20.07
C ASP A 245 2.45 13.71 20.62
N ARG A 246 3.16 12.58 20.63
CA ARG A 246 3.34 11.72 21.81
C ARG A 246 2.98 12.43 23.11
N LEU A 247 1.98 11.91 23.81
CA LEU A 247 1.87 12.05 25.25
C LEU A 247 1.88 10.65 25.87
N HIS A 248 3.06 10.22 26.28
CA HIS A 248 3.21 9.21 27.31
C HIS A 248 3.99 9.83 28.48
N ARG A 249 3.26 10.04 29.58
CA ARG A 249 3.63 9.99 31.02
C ARG A 249 4.88 10.73 31.51
N LEU A 250 4.75 11.50 32.61
CA LEU A 250 4.97 11.03 34.00
C LEU A 250 4.81 12.23 34.98
N VAL A 251 4.17 11.94 36.14
CA VAL A 251 4.43 12.50 37.50
C VAL A 251 4.02 13.98 37.71
N SER A 252 3.29 14.39 38.76
CA SER A 252 3.02 13.84 40.10
C SER A 252 1.61 14.22 40.56
#